data_AF-A0A497L7W6-F1
#
_entry.id   AF-A0A497L7W6-F1
#
_cell.length_a   1.000
_cell.length_b   1.000
_cell.length_c   1.000
_cell.angle_alpha   90.00
_cell.angle_beta   90.00
_cell.angle_gamma   90.00
#
_symmetry.space_group_name_H-M   'P 1'
#
loop_
_entity.id
_entity.type
_entity.pdbx_description
1 polymer ?
#
loop_
_entity_poly.entity_id
_entity_poly.type
_entity_poly.pdbx_seq_one_letter_code
_entity_poly.pdbx_strand_id
1 'polypeptide(L)'
;MDVLPAMMVDRRRADIRRLVRLALAEASRKQRRIETVDPLVACARRLFPYLHERVLYEYARTALRVIRNRTPGRYQTTLLTHISASSPRPEAVL
;
A
#
# COMPACT_ATOMS: atom_id res chain seq x y z
N MET A 1 -25.15 9.31 -9.65
CA MET A 1 -24.84 7.89 -9.36
C MET A 1 -23.45 7.61 -9.90
N ASP A 2 -22.44 8.10 -9.18
CA ASP A 2 -21.04 8.11 -9.60
C ASP A 2 -20.35 6.80 -9.23
N VAL A 3 -20.56 5.77 -10.05
CA VAL A 3 -19.87 4.48 -9.91
C VAL A 3 -18.56 4.51 -10.70
N LEU A 4 -17.66 5.44 -10.37
CA LEU A 4 -16.24 5.36 -10.72
C LEU A 4 -15.24 5.57 -9.55
N PRO A 5 -15.32 4.84 -8.40
CA PRO A 5 -14.26 4.99 -7.37
C PRO A 5 -13.40 3.73 -7.12
N ALA A 6 -13.95 2.52 -7.19
CA ALA A 6 -13.25 1.33 -6.69
C ALA A 6 -12.08 0.88 -7.59
N MET A 7 -12.33 0.72 -8.89
CA MET A 7 -11.32 0.21 -9.83
C MET A 7 -10.10 1.13 -9.97
N MET A 8 -10.30 2.45 -9.91
CA MET A 8 -9.18 3.41 -9.98
C MET A 8 -8.34 3.38 -8.69
N VAL A 9 -8.98 3.23 -7.53
CA VAL A 9 -8.29 3.07 -6.25
C VAL A 9 -7.48 1.78 -6.21
N ASP A 10 -8.02 0.68 -6.77
CA ASP A 10 -7.32 -0.61 -6.83
C ASP A 10 -6.11 -0.58 -7.76
N ARG A 11 -6.21 0.07 -8.93
CA ARG A 11 -5.06 0.30 -9.82
C ARG A 11 -3.97 1.12 -9.13
N ARG A 12 -4.33 2.25 -8.51
CA ARG A 12 -3.37 3.09 -7.78
C ARG A 12 -2.65 2.31 -6.66
N ARG A 13 -3.39 1.47 -5.92
CA ARG A 13 -2.81 0.60 -4.89
C ARG A 13 -1.86 -0.44 -5.49
N ALA A 14 -2.22 -1.06 -6.61
CA ALA A 14 -1.36 -2.01 -7.30
C ALA A 14 -0.07 -1.36 -7.80
N ASP A 15 -0.15 -0.15 -8.36
CA ASP A 15 1.00 0.63 -8.83
C ASP A 15 1.95 0.98 -7.69
N ILE A 16 1.42 1.42 -6.55
CA ILE A 16 2.23 1.72 -5.36
C ILE A 16 2.92 0.44 -4.84
N ARG A 17 2.22 -0.70 -4.80
CA ARG A 17 2.82 -1.99 -4.41
C ARG A 17 3.95 -2.39 -5.37
N ARG A 18 3.75 -2.21 -6.67
CA ARG A 18 4.76 -2.48 -7.70
C ARG A 18 5.99 -1.58 -7.52
N LEU A 19 5.79 -0.29 -7.29
CA LEU A 19 6.85 0.68 -7.00
C LEU A 19 7.66 0.29 -5.76
N VAL A 20 6.98 0.00 -4.65
CA VAL A 20 7.64 -0.43 -3.40
C VAL A 20 8.49 -1.68 -3.62
N ARG A 21 7.96 -2.69 -4.30
CA ARG A 21 8.68 -3.95 -4.55
C ARG A 21 9.95 -3.72 -5.37
N LEU A 22 9.87 -2.95 -6.45
CA LEU A 22 11.01 -2.69 -7.34
C LEU A 22 12.05 -1.80 -6.67
N ALA A 23 11.63 -0.78 -5.94
CA ALA A 23 12.52 0.08 -5.20
C ALA A 23 13.29 -0.69 -4.12
N LEU A 24 12.61 -1.54 -3.34
CA LEU A 24 13.26 -2.38 -2.34
C LEU A 24 14.24 -3.38 -2.97
N ALA A 25 13.90 -3.96 -4.12
CA ALA A 25 14.80 -4.87 -4.84
C ALA A 25 16.03 -4.14 -5.39
N GLU A 26 15.88 -2.91 -5.90
CA GLU A 26 17.02 -2.09 -6.36
C GLU A 26 17.89 -1.62 -5.18
N ALA A 27 17.27 -1.23 -4.06
CA ALA A 27 17.96 -0.81 -2.85
C ALA A 27 18.75 -1.98 -2.23
N SER A 28 18.14 -3.17 -2.16
CA SER A 28 18.80 -4.41 -1.70
C SER A 28 20.01 -4.76 -2.57
N ARG A 29 19.87 -4.74 -3.90
CA ARG A 29 21.00 -4.97 -4.83
C ARG A 29 22.15 -3.98 -4.66
N LYS A 30 21.85 -2.74 -4.27
CA LYS A 30 22.87 -1.70 -4.02
C LYS A 30 23.32 -1.62 -2.56
N GLN A 31 22.81 -2.50 -1.68
CA GLN A 31 23.02 -2.45 -0.23
C GLN A 31 22.72 -1.07 0.40
N ARG A 32 21.71 -0.38 -0.14
CA ARG A 32 21.26 0.94 0.33
C ARG A 32 19.92 0.84 1.04
N ARG A 33 19.69 1.73 2.01
CA ARG A 33 18.38 1.93 2.63
C ARG A 33 17.62 3.03 1.90
N ILE A 34 16.29 2.87 1.83
CA ILE A 34 15.40 3.89 1.28
C ILE A 34 14.92 4.76 2.44
N GLU A 35 15.54 5.92 2.60
CA GLU A 35 15.23 6.88 3.67
C GLU A 35 14.50 8.12 3.15
N THR A 36 14.73 8.46 1.88
CA THR A 36 14.16 9.65 1.23
C THR A 36 13.24 9.27 0.06
N VAL A 37 12.53 10.28 -0.44
CA VAL A 37 11.57 10.16 -1.53
C VAL A 37 12.27 10.08 -2.91
N ASP A 38 13.47 10.65 -3.05
CA ASP A 38 14.20 10.75 -4.32
C ASP A 38 14.46 9.40 -5.03
N PRO A 39 14.98 8.34 -4.36
CA PRO A 39 15.15 7.04 -5.01
C PRO A 39 13.82 6.44 -5.49
N LEU A 40 12.72 6.73 -4.78
CA LEU A 40 11.39 6.28 -5.17
C LEU A 40 10.85 7.07 -6.35
N VAL A 41 11.11 8.38 -6.43
CA VAL A 41 10.73 9.22 -7.58
C VAL A 41 11.49 8.79 -8.83
N ALA A 42 12.79 8.51 -8.72
CA ALA A 42 13.58 7.99 -9.83
C ALA A 42 13.02 6.65 -10.34
N CYS A 43 12.61 5.75 -9.43
CA CYS A 43 11.99 4.48 -9.79
C CYS A 43 10.58 4.68 -10.40
N ALA A 44 9.79 5.61 -9.85
CA ALA A 44 8.45 5.93 -10.35
C ALA A 44 8.48 6.55 -11.75
N ARG A 45 9.43 7.46 -12.03
CA ARG A 45 9.65 8.03 -13.37
C ARG A 45 9.93 6.96 -14.41
N ARG A 46 10.71 5.92 -14.06
CA ARG A 46 10.98 4.78 -14.96
C ARG A 46 9.76 3.89 -15.16
N LEU A 47 8.95 3.69 -14.12
CA LEU A 47 7.78 2.80 -14.16
C LEU A 47 6.55 3.43 -14.81
N PHE A 48 6.39 4.74 -14.65
CA PHE A 48 5.21 5.48 -15.04
C PHE A 48 5.61 6.78 -15.76
N PRO A 49 6.28 6.70 -16.92
CA PRO A 49 6.80 7.87 -17.63
C PRO A 49 5.70 8.82 -18.14
N TYR A 50 4.47 8.31 -18.24
CA TYR A 50 3.27 9.02 -18.67
C TYR A 50 2.56 9.79 -17.53
N LEU A 51 2.96 9.59 -16.27
CA LEU A 51 2.36 10.31 -15.14
C LEU A 51 3.02 11.66 -14.92
N HIS A 52 2.21 12.66 -14.57
CA HIS A 52 2.72 13.97 -14.18
C HIS A 52 3.60 13.89 -12.93
N GLU A 53 4.59 14.77 -12.87
CA GLU A 53 5.56 14.84 -11.78
C GLU A 53 4.91 14.90 -10.40
N ARG A 54 3.85 15.70 -10.24
CA ARG A 54 3.09 15.78 -8.99
C ARG A 54 2.54 14.42 -8.55
N VAL A 55 2.01 13.63 -9.47
CA VAL A 55 1.47 12.29 -9.20
C VAL A 55 2.59 11.31 -8.85
N LEU A 56 3.74 11.42 -9.54
CA LEU A 56 4.93 10.62 -9.22
C LEU A 56 5.43 10.89 -7.79
N TYR A 57 5.46 12.16 -7.37
CA TYR A 57 5.80 12.53 -6.00
C TYR A 57 4.78 11.99 -4.98
N GLU A 58 3.48 12.00 -5.29
CA GLU A 58 2.47 11.39 -4.43
C GLU A 58 2.65 9.87 -4.30
N TYR A 59 2.95 9.18 -5.40
CA TYR A 59 3.22 7.75 -5.41
C TYR A 59 4.46 7.44 -4.58
N ALA A 60 5.53 8.21 -4.76
CA ALA A 60 6.79 8.04 -4.03
C ALA A 60 6.63 8.33 -2.53
N ARG A 61 5.91 9.40 -2.14
CA ARG A 61 5.61 9.69 -0.73
C ARG A 61 4.78 8.57 -0.09
N THR A 62 3.78 8.06 -0.81
CA THR A 62 2.96 6.95 -0.32
C THR A 62 3.76 5.66 -0.19
N ALA A 63 4.61 5.36 -1.18
CA ALA A 63 5.52 4.23 -1.14
C ALA A 63 6.50 4.32 0.03
N LEU A 64 7.07 5.50 0.30
CA LEU A 64 7.95 5.72 1.46
C LEU A 64 7.22 5.45 2.77
N ARG A 65 5.98 5.92 2.89
CA ARG A 65 5.12 5.65 4.06
C ARG A 65 4.88 4.16 4.24
N VAL A 66 4.61 3.43 3.17
CA VAL A 66 4.44 1.97 3.20
C VAL A 66 5.73 1.27 3.63
N ILE A 67 6.89 1.70 3.12
CA ILE A 67 8.19 1.12 3.49
C ILE A 67 8.49 1.37 4.98
N ARG A 68 8.29 2.60 5.47
CA ARG A 68 8.48 2.95 6.87
C ARG A 68 7.51 2.20 7.80
N ASN A 69 6.25 2.05 7.39
CA ASN A 69 5.25 1.33 8.17
C ASN A 69 5.37 -0.20 8.08
N ARG A 70 6.18 -0.73 7.15
CA ARG A 70 6.51 -2.16 7.08
C ARG A 70 7.60 -2.60 8.05
N THR A 71 8.23 -1.67 8.77
CA THR A 71 9.16 -2.01 9.85
C THR A 71 8.38 -2.79 10.92
N PRO A 72 8.80 -4.00 11.30
CA PRO A 72 7.95 -4.95 12.00
C PRO A 72 7.80 -4.54 13.46
N GLY A 73 6.62 -4.02 13.79
CA GLY A 73 6.12 -3.91 15.13
C GLY A 73 4.65 -4.30 15.14
N ARG A 74 4.38 -5.60 15.28
CA ARG A 74 3.09 -6.19 15.69
C ARG A 74 1.89 -6.06 14.72
N TYR A 75 1.46 -7.24 14.25
CA TYR A 75 0.06 -7.65 14.03
C TYR A 75 -0.87 -6.68 13.27
N GLN A 76 -0.92 -6.84 11.95
CA GLN A 76 -2.16 -6.56 11.21
C GLN A 76 -2.57 -7.82 10.42
N THR A 77 -2.91 -8.88 11.16
CA THR A 77 -3.63 -10.05 10.64
C THR A 77 -5.04 -10.18 11.21
N THR A 78 -5.54 -9.21 11.99
CA THR A 78 -6.87 -9.25 12.61
C THR A 78 -7.80 -8.16 12.08
N LEU A 79 -8.08 -8.18 10.78
CA LEU A 79 -9.18 -7.39 10.21
C LEU A 79 -10.00 -8.18 9.18
N LEU A 80 -10.15 -9.49 9.40
CA LEU A 80 -11.01 -10.38 8.60
C LEU A 80 -11.77 -11.45 9.43
N THR A 81 -12.03 -11.24 10.73
CA THR A 81 -12.72 -12.27 11.56
C THR A 81 -14.00 -11.83 12.28
N HIS A 82 -14.52 -10.63 12.05
CA HIS A 82 -15.73 -10.15 12.77
C HIS A 82 -17.02 -10.04 11.93
N ILE A 83 -17.12 -10.71 10.77
CA ILE A 83 -18.36 -10.71 9.96
C ILE A 83 -19.09 -12.07 9.97
N SER A 84 -18.65 -13.04 10.77
CA SER A 84 -19.34 -14.34 10.90
C SER A 84 -19.47 -14.77 12.35
N ALA A 85 -20.19 -13.99 13.14
CA ALA A 85 -20.78 -14.44 14.40
C ALA A 85 -22.16 -13.81 14.60
N SER A 86 -23.01 -13.89 13.57
CA SER A 86 -24.47 -13.85 13.76
C SER A 86 -24.90 -15.21 14.28
N SER A 87 -24.77 -15.44 15.59
CA SER A 87 -25.47 -16.51 16.29
C SER A 87 -26.61 -15.85 17.07
N PRO A 88 -27.88 -16.02 16.66
CA PRO A 88 -28.99 -15.60 17.49
C PRO A 88 -29.07 -16.54 18.69
N ARG A 89 -28.94 -15.98 19.90
CA ARG A 89 -29.35 -16.67 21.14
C ARG A 89 -30.88 -16.60 21.24
N PRO A 90 -31.56 -17.72 21.52
CA PRO A 90 -32.79 -17.69 22.29
C PRO A 90 -32.57 -18.34 23.66
N GLU A 91 -32.87 -17.54 24.69
CA GLU A 91 -33.59 -17.89 25.92
C GLU A 91 -33.36 -19.24 26.61
N ALA A 92 -32.83 -19.18 27.83
CA ALA A 92 -33.19 -20.10 28.91
C ALA A 92 -32.77 -19.51 30.26
N VAL A 93 -33.60 -18.63 30.83
CA VAL A 93 -33.67 -18.40 32.29
C VAL A 93 -35.12 -18.06 32.64
N LEU A 94 -35.90 -19.10 32.95
CA LEU A 94 -36.72 -19.27 34.16
C LEU A 94 -37.47 -20.61 34.05
#